data_AF-A0A0K0E0X4-F1
#
_entry.id   AF-A0A0K0E0X4-F1
#
_cell.length_a   1.000
_cell.length_b   1.000
_cell.length_c   1.000
_cell.angle_alpha   90.00
_cell.angle_beta   90.00
_cell.angle_gamma   90.00
#
_symmetry.space_group_name_H-M   'P 1'
#
loop_
_entity.id
_entity.type
_entity.pdbx_description
1 polymer ?
#
loop_
_entity_poly.entity_id
_entity_poly.type
_entity_poly.pdbx_seq_one_letter_code
_entity_poly.pdbx_strand_id
1 'polypeptide(L)'
;MRLTRFLRISYEQGQYYNQKIREYFYYINHEGQLFLHDSKMYNFTTCFKDSRFLTFFFRNLKMNDTKRYDKEFPYVSVCGDELNFVSCDDRPIVYTKWDKSNDTFQINWSNRQQKINPTSLFMLENGRLYHTSTFDGYGLVRSSLADELFPLFQFDEEVQPIYINWKGQLLKLDNTIIKNLK
;
A
#
# COMPACT_ATOMS: atom_id res chain seq x y z
N MET A 1 -26.30 2.31 -16.53
CA MET A 1 -26.36 3.38 -15.51
C MET A 1 -26.14 2.74 -14.13
N ARG A 2 -24.88 2.62 -13.67
CA ARG A 2 -24.60 2.21 -12.29
C ARG A 2 -24.71 3.47 -11.43
N LEU A 3 -25.83 3.63 -10.72
CA LEU A 3 -25.83 4.51 -9.56
C LEU A 3 -24.89 3.87 -8.54
N THR A 4 -23.63 4.30 -8.51
CA THR A 4 -22.79 4.12 -7.33
C THR A 4 -23.49 4.89 -6.22
N ARG A 5 -24.27 4.18 -5.41
CA ARG A 5 -24.73 4.68 -4.12
C ARG A 5 -23.48 5.13 -3.39
N PHE A 6 -23.23 6.43 -3.35
CA PHE A 6 -22.44 7.02 -2.29
C PHE A 6 -23.23 6.72 -1.02
N LEU A 7 -22.98 5.55 -0.41
CA LEU A 7 -23.31 5.37 1.00
C LEU A 7 -22.59 6.53 1.68
N ARG A 8 -23.35 7.49 2.20
CA ARG A 8 -22.77 8.50 3.09
C ARG A 8 -22.32 7.72 4.32
N ILE A 9 -21.05 7.36 4.34
CA ILE A 9 -20.42 6.79 5.52
C ILE A 9 -20.51 7.88 6.58
N SER A 10 -21.11 7.57 7.73
CA SER A 10 -21.26 8.51 8.83
C SER A 10 -20.11 8.33 9.81
N TYR A 11 -19.17 9.26 9.81
CA TYR A 11 -18.12 9.38 10.81
C TYR A 11 -17.75 10.85 11.02
N GLU A 12 -17.19 11.16 12.19
CA GLU A 12 -16.53 12.43 12.48
C GLU A 12 -15.08 12.17 12.90
N GLN A 13 -14.13 12.96 12.39
CA GLN A 13 -12.73 12.82 12.79
C GLN A 13 -12.57 13.08 14.29
N GLY A 14 -11.94 12.15 14.99
CA GLY A 14 -11.70 12.26 16.43
C GLY A 14 -12.93 12.00 17.30
N GLN A 15 -13.99 11.39 16.75
CA GLN A 15 -15.16 10.93 17.53
C GLN A 15 -14.75 9.90 18.59
N TYR A 16 -15.60 9.75 19.62
CA TYR A 16 -15.40 8.73 20.65
C TYR A 16 -16.32 7.54 20.46
N TYR A 17 -15.74 6.34 20.43
CA TYR A 17 -16.47 5.09 20.59
C TYR A 17 -16.50 4.66 22.06
N ASN A 18 -17.70 4.32 22.55
CA ASN A 18 -17.96 3.96 23.95
C ASN A 18 -17.36 4.95 24.97
N GLN A 19 -17.28 6.25 24.61
CA GLN A 19 -16.73 7.33 25.44
C GLN A 19 -15.26 7.13 25.88
N LYS A 20 -14.51 6.23 25.23
CA LYS A 20 -13.14 5.88 25.65
C LYS A 20 -12.14 5.89 24.51
N ILE A 21 -12.53 5.34 23.36
CA ILE A 21 -11.63 5.11 22.23
C ILE A 21 -11.85 6.22 21.23
N ARG A 22 -10.79 6.96 20.89
CA ARG A 22 -10.85 7.98 19.85
C ARG A 22 -10.67 7.34 18.48
N GLU A 23 -11.53 7.70 17.55
CA GLU A 23 -11.54 7.15 16.20
C GLU A 23 -11.14 8.20 15.17
N TYR A 24 -10.25 7.81 14.27
CA TYR A 24 -9.80 8.62 13.14
C TYR A 24 -9.88 7.83 11.85
N PHE A 25 -9.97 8.54 10.73
CA PHE A 25 -10.18 7.96 9.41
C PHE A 25 -9.13 8.49 8.46
N TYR A 26 -8.40 7.57 7.83
CA TYR A 26 -7.28 7.86 6.96
C TYR A 26 -7.47 7.25 5.57
N TYR A 27 -6.79 7.85 4.61
CA TYR A 27 -6.70 7.37 3.24
C TYR A 27 -5.24 7.23 2.82
N ILE A 28 -4.92 6.15 2.10
CA ILE A 28 -3.61 5.94 1.46
C ILE A 28 -3.78 5.97 -0.06
N ASN A 29 -3.03 6.83 -0.75
CA ASN A 29 -3.05 6.87 -2.21
C ASN A 29 -2.04 5.90 -2.85
N HIS A 30 -2.09 5.75 -4.18
CA HIS A 30 -1.15 4.93 -4.96
C HIS A 30 0.32 5.38 -4.87
N GLU A 31 0.59 6.60 -4.40
CA GLU A 31 1.95 7.10 -4.14
C GLU A 31 2.47 6.70 -2.75
N GLY A 32 1.68 5.98 -1.94
CA GLY A 32 2.03 5.56 -0.59
C GLY A 32 1.91 6.66 0.47
N GLN A 33 1.26 7.77 0.15
CA GLN A 33 1.07 8.91 1.03
C GLN A 33 -0.18 8.73 1.90
N LEU A 34 -0.10 9.15 3.16
CA LEU A 34 -1.18 9.05 4.14
C LEU A 34 -1.88 10.42 4.29
N PHE A 35 -3.21 10.41 4.35
CA PHE A 35 -4.08 11.58 4.47
C PHE A 35 -5.17 11.35 5.50
N LEU A 36 -5.75 12.42 6.05
CA LEU A 36 -7.08 12.33 6.67
C LEU A 36 -8.11 12.06 5.56
N HIS A 37 -9.01 11.12 5.79
CA HIS A 37 -9.98 10.65 4.80
C HIS A 37 -11.02 11.72 4.37
N ASP A 38 -11.25 12.74 5.21
CA ASP A 38 -12.12 13.89 4.91
C ASP A 38 -11.35 15.09 4.31
N SER A 39 -10.06 14.92 3.97
CA SER A 39 -9.30 15.97 3.29
C SER A 39 -9.96 16.30 1.95
N LYS A 40 -10.26 17.58 1.70
CA LYS A 40 -10.87 18.05 0.43
C LYS A 40 -10.06 17.65 -0.81
N MET A 41 -8.74 17.56 -0.67
CA MET A 41 -7.81 17.19 -1.74
C MET A 41 -6.66 16.36 -1.15
N TYR A 42 -6.28 15.32 -1.88
CA TYR A 42 -5.10 14.49 -1.56
C TYR A 42 -3.93 14.98 -2.41
N ASN A 43 -3.08 15.83 -1.83
CA ASN A 43 -1.91 16.37 -2.51
C ASN A 43 -0.71 16.44 -1.56
N PHE A 44 0.46 16.78 -2.10
CA PHE A 44 1.68 16.78 -1.29
C PHE A 44 1.59 17.71 -0.06
N THR A 45 0.81 18.79 -0.09
CA THR A 45 0.67 19.68 1.08
C THR A 45 -0.14 19.03 2.19
N THR A 46 -1.20 18.29 1.86
CA THR A 46 -2.15 17.70 2.84
C THR A 46 -1.71 16.34 3.39
N CYS A 47 -0.70 15.70 2.82
CA CYS A 47 -0.21 14.42 3.34
C CYS A 47 0.60 14.56 4.64
N PHE A 48 0.52 13.53 5.48
CA PHE A 48 1.39 13.35 6.64
C PHE A 48 2.83 13.07 6.20
N LYS A 49 3.81 13.69 6.86
CA LYS A 49 5.24 13.61 6.49
C LYS A 49 6.18 13.27 7.65
N ASP A 50 5.71 13.29 8.90
CA ASP A 50 6.56 12.96 10.05
C ASP A 50 6.95 11.47 10.00
N SER A 51 8.23 11.20 9.80
CA SER A 51 8.72 9.84 9.56
C SER A 51 8.52 8.92 10.76
N ARG A 52 8.54 9.44 12.01
CA ARG A 52 8.31 8.63 13.22
C ARG A 52 6.85 8.23 13.31
N PHE A 53 5.93 9.17 13.08
CA PHE A 53 4.50 8.90 13.00
C PHE A 53 4.19 7.88 11.91
N LEU A 54 4.66 8.09 10.68
CA LEU A 54 4.43 7.14 9.58
C LEU A 54 5.00 5.75 9.90
N THR A 55 6.20 5.68 10.47
CA THR A 55 6.82 4.40 10.89
C THR A 55 5.98 3.68 11.92
N PHE A 56 5.45 4.41 12.91
CA PHE A 56 4.57 3.85 13.94
C PHE A 56 3.23 3.41 13.35
N PHE A 57 2.60 4.25 12.53
CA PHE A 57 1.32 3.99 11.88
C PHE A 57 1.37 2.72 11.00
N PHE A 58 2.34 2.61 10.10
CA PHE A 58 2.48 1.45 9.22
C PHE A 58 3.06 0.21 9.92
N ARG A 59 3.70 0.36 11.08
CA ARG A 59 4.07 -0.78 11.92
C ARG A 59 2.84 -1.45 12.54
N ASN A 60 1.86 -0.66 12.96
CA ASN A 60 0.68 -1.14 13.68
C ASN A 60 -0.54 -1.34 12.77
N LEU A 61 -0.36 -1.23 11.45
CA LEU A 61 -1.42 -1.47 10.48
C LEU A 61 -1.78 -2.96 10.44
N LYS A 62 -3.08 -3.26 10.54
CA LYS A 62 -3.62 -4.62 10.48
C LYS A 62 -4.96 -4.63 9.73
N MET A 63 -5.48 -5.83 9.45
CA MET A 63 -6.85 -5.99 8.94
C MET A 63 -7.85 -5.43 9.95
N ASN A 64 -8.91 -4.77 9.47
CA ASN A 64 -9.98 -4.27 10.31
C ASN A 64 -10.92 -5.42 10.70
N ASP A 65 -10.70 -5.96 11.90
CA ASP A 65 -11.51 -6.99 12.54
C ASP A 65 -12.49 -6.42 13.59
N THR A 66 -12.63 -5.10 13.66
CA THR A 66 -13.42 -4.42 14.71
C THR A 66 -14.94 -4.51 14.48
N LYS A 67 -15.38 -4.97 13.30
CA LYS A 67 -16.78 -4.94 12.83
C LYS A 67 -17.38 -3.52 12.75
N ARG A 68 -16.52 -2.49 12.80
CA ARG A 68 -16.88 -1.09 12.61
C ARG A 68 -16.21 -0.59 11.35
N TYR A 69 -17.01 -0.02 10.45
CA TYR A 69 -16.53 0.56 9.19
C TYR A 69 -15.69 -0.41 8.34
N ASP A 70 -15.79 -1.71 8.58
CA ASP A 70 -14.94 -2.77 8.02
C ASP A 70 -15.10 -2.93 6.49
N LYS A 71 -16.27 -2.55 5.97
CA LYS A 71 -16.54 -2.56 4.53
C LYS A 71 -15.84 -1.42 3.80
N GLU A 72 -15.80 -0.24 4.40
CA GLU A 72 -15.24 0.96 3.78
C GLU A 72 -13.78 1.23 4.17
N PHE A 73 -13.37 0.74 5.34
CA PHE A 73 -12.03 0.84 5.89
C PHE A 73 -11.54 -0.57 6.27
N PRO A 74 -11.07 -1.35 5.29
CA PRO A 74 -10.66 -2.74 5.49
C PRO A 74 -9.41 -2.90 6.37
N TYR A 75 -8.72 -1.80 6.70
CA TYR A 75 -7.55 -1.81 7.57
C TYR A 75 -7.72 -0.86 8.76
N VAL A 76 -6.97 -1.11 9.82
CA VAL A 76 -6.91 -0.25 11.01
C VAL A 76 -5.48 -0.19 11.53
N SER A 77 -5.01 0.99 11.92
CA SER A 77 -3.78 1.16 12.67
C SER A 77 -4.10 1.53 14.11
N VAL A 78 -3.58 0.75 15.07
CA VAL A 78 -3.79 0.99 16.50
C VAL A 78 -2.68 1.89 17.04
N CYS A 79 -3.05 3.06 17.56
CA CYS A 79 -2.10 4.07 18.03
C CYS A 79 -2.40 4.49 19.47
N GLY A 80 -1.78 3.80 20.44
CA GLY A 80 -2.14 4.00 21.85
C GLY A 80 -3.60 3.58 22.06
N ASP A 81 -4.42 4.50 22.57
CA ASP A 81 -5.86 4.30 22.78
C ASP A 81 -6.72 4.72 21.57
N GLU A 82 -6.08 5.06 20.44
CA GLU A 82 -6.75 5.53 19.23
C GLU A 82 -6.86 4.42 18.17
N LEU A 83 -8.04 4.32 17.54
CA LEU A 83 -8.28 3.48 16.37
C LEU A 83 -8.27 4.33 15.10
N ASN A 84 -7.35 4.03 14.20
CA ASN A 84 -7.18 4.76 12.95
C ASN A 84 -7.63 3.87 11.80
N PHE A 85 -8.89 4.01 11.38
CA PHE A 85 -9.48 3.29 10.26
C PHE A 85 -8.87 3.76 8.95
N VAL A 86 -8.55 2.84 8.04
CA VAL A 86 -7.81 3.15 6.82
C VAL A 86 -8.46 2.52 5.59
N SER A 87 -8.73 3.36 4.60
CA SER A 87 -9.02 2.96 3.22
C SER A 87 -7.82 3.31 2.33
N CYS A 88 -7.76 2.72 1.13
CA CYS A 88 -6.68 3.00 0.20
C CYS A 88 -7.17 2.98 -1.25
N ASP A 89 -6.41 3.61 -2.15
CA ASP A 89 -6.66 3.59 -3.59
C ASP A 89 -6.53 2.18 -4.19
N ASP A 90 -5.45 1.49 -3.84
CA ASP A 90 -5.09 0.18 -4.40
C ASP A 90 -4.68 -0.77 -3.29
N ARG A 91 -3.50 -0.55 -2.70
CA ARG A 91 -2.98 -1.33 -1.58
C ARG A 91 -2.55 -0.44 -0.41
N PRO A 92 -2.66 -0.93 0.84
CA PRO A 92 -2.19 -0.21 2.02
C PRO A 92 -0.66 -0.11 2.06
N ILE A 93 0.04 -1.11 1.53
CA ILE A 93 1.49 -1.13 1.40
C ILE A 93 1.88 -0.66 0.01
N VAL A 94 2.67 0.41 -0.03
CA VAL A 94 3.25 0.94 -1.25
C VAL A 94 4.77 1.02 -1.07
N TYR A 95 5.51 0.36 -1.96
CA TYR A 95 6.96 0.43 -2.05
C TYR A 95 7.35 1.71 -2.79
N THR A 96 8.02 2.62 -2.07
CA THR A 96 8.19 4.02 -2.49
C THR A 96 9.59 4.35 -3.00
N LYS A 97 10.61 3.66 -2.49
CA LYS A 97 12.03 3.80 -2.89
C LYS A 97 12.75 2.47 -2.80
N TRP A 98 13.78 2.30 -3.63
CA TRP A 98 14.75 1.21 -3.54
C TRP A 98 16.02 1.67 -2.86
N ASP A 99 16.35 1.06 -1.74
CA ASP A 99 17.68 1.16 -1.12
C ASP A 99 18.58 0.07 -1.73
N LYS A 100 19.38 0.47 -2.72
CA LYS A 100 20.32 -0.42 -3.43
C LYS A 100 21.39 -1.01 -2.52
N SER A 101 21.77 -0.30 -1.46
CA SER A 101 22.83 -0.73 -0.54
C SER A 101 22.38 -1.89 0.34
N ASN A 102 21.14 -1.80 0.85
CA ASN A 102 20.54 -2.81 1.73
C ASN A 102 19.69 -3.83 0.97
N ASP A 103 19.44 -3.61 -0.32
CA ASP A 103 18.53 -4.38 -1.16
C ASP A 103 17.11 -4.49 -0.58
N THR A 104 16.59 -3.32 -0.20
CA THR A 104 15.27 -3.20 0.43
C THR A 104 14.39 -2.17 -0.28
N PHE A 105 13.07 -2.36 -0.20
CA PHE A 105 12.09 -1.36 -0.56
C PHE A 105 11.58 -0.61 0.67
N GLN A 106 11.49 0.72 0.58
CA GLN A 106 10.88 1.58 1.60
C GLN A 106 9.35 1.46 1.56
N ILE A 107 8.71 1.30 2.72
CA ILE A 107 7.25 1.21 2.88
C ILE A 107 6.65 2.59 3.16
N ASN A 108 5.72 3.07 2.30
CA ASN A 108 4.84 4.24 2.49
C ASN A 108 5.52 5.49 3.10
N TRP A 109 6.70 5.89 2.59
CA TRP A 109 7.47 7.04 3.08
C TRP A 109 7.87 6.99 4.56
N SER A 110 7.74 5.82 5.20
CA SER A 110 8.19 5.58 6.56
C SER A 110 9.65 5.13 6.60
N ASN A 111 10.22 4.95 7.78
CA ASN A 111 11.54 4.34 7.93
C ASN A 111 11.50 2.81 7.86
N ARG A 112 10.32 2.20 7.63
CA ARG A 112 10.20 0.75 7.47
C ARG A 112 10.71 0.34 6.09
N GLN A 113 11.38 -0.78 6.07
CA GLN A 113 11.94 -1.38 4.87
C GLN A 113 11.56 -2.86 4.80
N GLN A 114 11.45 -3.39 3.59
CA GLN A 114 11.28 -4.82 3.34
C GLN A 114 12.39 -5.29 2.40
N LYS A 115 13.02 -6.43 2.71
CA LYS A 115 13.97 -7.07 1.79
C LYS A 115 13.27 -7.41 0.47
N ILE A 116 13.98 -7.17 -0.62
CA ILE A 116 13.46 -7.44 -1.96
C ILE A 116 13.63 -8.92 -2.26
N ASN A 117 12.54 -9.57 -2.67
CA ASN A 117 12.61 -10.82 -3.40
C ASN A 117 12.29 -10.54 -4.88
N PRO A 118 13.29 -10.41 -5.76
CA PRO A 118 13.09 -9.97 -7.13
C PRO A 118 12.21 -10.92 -7.95
N THR A 119 12.22 -12.23 -7.68
CA THR A 119 11.35 -13.20 -8.37
C THR A 119 9.87 -13.01 -8.02
N SER A 120 9.59 -12.30 -6.93
CA SER A 120 8.24 -12.04 -6.44
C SER A 120 7.65 -10.72 -6.95
N LEU A 121 8.37 -10.00 -7.81
CA LEU A 121 7.82 -8.89 -8.58
C LEU A 121 6.88 -9.45 -9.66
N PHE A 122 5.73 -8.81 -9.85
CA PHE A 122 4.76 -9.20 -10.87
C PHE A 122 3.90 -8.02 -11.31
N MET A 123 3.40 -8.07 -12.53
CA MET A 123 2.52 -7.04 -13.10
C MET A 123 1.09 -7.56 -13.23
N LEU A 124 0.10 -6.75 -12.85
CA LEU A 124 -1.31 -7.09 -13.09
C LEU A 124 -1.80 -6.48 -14.41
N GLU A 125 -2.99 -6.89 -14.87
CA GLU A 125 -3.62 -6.42 -16.12
C GLU A 125 -3.84 -4.90 -16.16
N ASN A 126 -3.86 -4.23 -15.00
CA ASN A 126 -3.91 -2.77 -14.90
C ASN A 126 -2.56 -2.08 -15.22
N GLY A 127 -1.51 -2.84 -15.55
CA GLY A 127 -0.18 -2.36 -15.87
C GLY A 127 0.65 -1.90 -14.66
N ARG A 128 0.13 -2.04 -13.44
CA ARG A 128 0.87 -1.69 -12.21
C ARG A 128 1.78 -2.85 -11.79
N LEU A 129 2.93 -2.49 -11.24
CA LEU A 129 3.90 -3.44 -10.69
C LEU A 129 3.64 -3.65 -9.20
N TYR A 130 3.76 -4.88 -8.74
CA TYR A 130 3.55 -5.28 -7.35
C TYR A 130 4.71 -6.16 -6.88
N HIS A 131 4.87 -6.24 -5.56
CA HIS A 131 5.84 -7.11 -4.90
C HIS A 131 5.15 -7.80 -3.72
N THR A 132 5.55 -9.02 -3.40
CA THR A 132 5.05 -9.72 -2.20
C THR A 132 5.22 -8.86 -0.95
N SER A 133 4.23 -8.87 -0.07
CA SER A 133 4.24 -8.07 1.15
C SER A 133 4.01 -8.96 2.36
N THR A 134 4.71 -8.67 3.45
CA THR A 134 4.45 -9.33 4.73
C THR A 134 3.08 -8.98 5.31
N PHE A 135 2.43 -7.94 4.79
CA PHE A 135 1.08 -7.53 5.16
C PHE A 135 0.17 -7.53 3.93
N ASP A 136 -0.98 -8.19 4.04
CA ASP A 136 -2.03 -8.27 3.01
C ASP A 136 -1.56 -8.87 1.65
N GLY A 137 -0.65 -9.84 1.71
CA GLY A 137 -0.20 -10.66 0.58
C GLY A 137 0.78 -9.98 -0.38
N TYR A 138 0.44 -8.80 -0.90
CA TYR A 138 1.28 -8.02 -1.81
C TYR A 138 1.03 -6.52 -1.72
N GLY A 139 2.09 -5.75 -1.97
CA GLY A 139 2.08 -4.30 -1.99
C GLY A 139 2.28 -3.75 -3.39
N LEU A 140 1.80 -2.53 -3.61
CA LEU A 140 1.99 -1.79 -4.86
C LEU A 140 3.42 -1.26 -4.94
N VAL A 141 4.05 -1.35 -6.09
CA VAL A 141 5.28 -0.61 -6.39
C VAL A 141 4.89 0.73 -7.00
N ARG A 142 5.32 1.83 -6.37
CA ARG A 142 5.05 3.20 -6.84
C ARG A 142 5.54 3.36 -8.28
N SER A 143 4.78 4.07 -9.13
CA SER A 143 5.09 4.21 -10.57
C SER A 143 6.52 4.65 -10.85
N SER A 144 7.03 5.68 -10.17
CA SER A 144 8.43 6.13 -10.38
C SER A 144 9.48 5.06 -10.01
N LEU A 145 9.17 4.19 -9.04
CA LEU A 145 10.04 3.07 -8.70
C LEU A 145 9.87 1.92 -9.71
N ALA A 146 8.65 1.70 -10.21
CA ALA A 146 8.40 0.75 -11.28
C ALA A 146 9.17 1.14 -12.56
N ASP A 147 9.21 2.42 -12.92
CA ASP A 147 10.00 2.94 -14.04
C ASP A 147 11.51 2.69 -13.86
N GLU A 148 12.02 2.81 -12.62
CA GLU A 148 13.42 2.48 -12.31
C GLU A 148 13.72 0.99 -12.47
N LEU A 149 12.76 0.13 -12.14
CA LEU A 149 12.89 -1.33 -12.24
C LEU A 149 12.63 -1.85 -13.66
N PHE A 150 11.86 -1.12 -14.48
CA PHE A 150 11.40 -1.55 -15.79
C PHE A 150 12.52 -2.07 -16.72
N PRO A 151 13.69 -1.39 -16.83
CA PRO A 151 14.79 -1.86 -17.67
C PRO A 151 15.42 -3.20 -17.22
N LEU A 152 15.12 -3.66 -16.00
CA LEU A 152 15.62 -4.94 -15.49
C LEU A 152 14.77 -6.12 -15.95
N PHE A 153 13.54 -5.90 -16.43
CA PHE A 153 12.64 -6.97 -16.84
C PHE A 153 12.87 -7.43 -18.29
N GLN A 154 12.58 -8.70 -18.53
CA GLN A 154 12.37 -9.27 -19.87
C GLN A 154 10.92 -9.71 -19.99
N PHE A 155 10.29 -9.31 -21.09
CA PHE A 155 8.87 -9.52 -21.36
C PHE A 155 8.66 -10.62 -22.40
N ASP A 156 7.52 -11.30 -22.32
CA ASP A 156 7.05 -12.18 -23.38
C ASP A 156 6.33 -11.41 -24.51
N GLU A 157 5.76 -12.15 -25.47
CA GLU A 157 5.03 -11.60 -26.61
C GLU A 157 3.75 -10.83 -26.21
N GLU A 158 3.19 -11.11 -25.03
CA GLU A 158 2.02 -10.43 -24.47
C GLU A 158 2.40 -9.25 -23.55
N VAL A 159 3.67 -8.84 -23.56
CA VAL A 159 4.21 -7.76 -22.72
C VAL A 159 4.08 -8.08 -21.22
N GLN A 160 4.09 -9.37 -20.85
CA GLN A 160 4.14 -9.79 -19.45
C GLN A 160 5.59 -10.05 -19.02
N PRO A 161 6.03 -9.53 -17.86
CA PRO A 161 7.38 -9.78 -17.38
C PRO A 161 7.52 -11.26 -16.98
N ILE A 162 8.55 -11.92 -17.52
CA ILE A 162 8.84 -13.35 -17.30
C ILE A 162 10.19 -13.57 -16.60
N TYR A 163 11.14 -12.67 -16.80
CA TYR A 163 12.44 -12.66 -16.12
C TYR A 163 12.79 -11.28 -15.61
N ILE A 164 13.67 -11.23 -14.62
CA ILE A 164 14.32 -10.02 -14.12
C ILE A 164 15.83 -10.23 -14.05
N ASN A 165 16.60 -9.28 -14.54
CA ASN A 165 18.04 -9.23 -14.36
C ASN A 165 18.35 -8.50 -13.05
N TRP A 166 18.57 -9.26 -11.98
CA TRP A 166 18.87 -8.72 -10.66
C TRP A 166 20.35 -8.85 -10.34
N LYS A 167 21.05 -7.71 -10.19
CA LYS A 167 22.48 -7.67 -9.83
C LYS A 167 23.36 -8.55 -10.73
N GLY A 168 23.04 -8.58 -12.04
CA GLY A 168 23.77 -9.36 -13.04
C GLY A 168 23.33 -10.82 -13.17
N GLN A 169 22.36 -11.26 -12.38
CA GLN A 169 21.78 -12.60 -12.46
C GLN A 169 20.40 -12.56 -13.10
N LEU A 170 20.19 -13.35 -14.16
CA LEU A 170 18.87 -13.53 -14.76
C LEU A 170 18.04 -14.51 -13.91
N LEU A 171 16.91 -14.03 -13.41
CA LEU A 171 16.01 -14.77 -12.53
C LEU A 171 14.62 -14.87 -13.17
N LYS A 172 13.98 -16.04 -13.07
CA LYS A 172 12.60 -16.24 -13.53
C LYS A 172 11.61 -15.69 -12.50
N LEU A 173 10.60 -14.96 -12.96
CA LEU A 173 9.53 -14.47 -12.07
C LEU A 173 8.55 -15.58 -11.71
N ASP A 174 8.10 -15.59 -10.46
CA ASP A 174 7.23 -16.63 -9.91
C ASP A 174 5.81 -16.54 -10.50
N ASN A 175 5.28 -15.31 -10.65
CA ASN A 175 3.94 -14.99 -11.17
C ASN A 175 2.81 -15.82 -10.52
N THR A 176 3.00 -16.32 -9.30
CA THR A 176 2.06 -17.20 -8.58
C THR A 176 0.82 -16.44 -8.10
N ILE A 177 1.00 -15.20 -7.64
CA ILE A 177 -0.10 -14.36 -7.17
C ILE A 177 -1.09 -14.06 -8.30
N ILE A 178 -0.60 -13.78 -9.51
CA ILE A 178 -1.45 -13.54 -10.69
C ILE A 178 -2.39 -14.72 -10.94
N LYS A 179 -1.87 -15.95 -10.83
CA LYS A 179 -2.64 -17.19 -11.08
C LYS A 179 -3.75 -17.41 -10.05
N ASN A 180 -3.56 -16.93 -8.82
CA ASN A 180 -4.54 -17.06 -7.73
C ASN A 180 -5.58 -15.94 -7.69
N LEU A 181 -5.40 -14.88 -8.51
CA LEU A 181 -6.36 -13.78 -8.63
C LEU A 181 -7.39 -13.99 -9.75
N LYS A 182 -7.15 -14.97 -10.64
CA LYS A 182 -8.08 -15.40 -11.71
C LYS A 182 -9.01 -16.48 -11.21
#